data_AF-A0A6L2MCY8-F1
#
_entry.id   AF-A0A6L2MCY8-F1
#
_cell.length_a   1.000
_cell.length_b   1.000
_cell.length_c   1.000
_cell.angle_alpha   90.00
_cell.angle_beta   90.00
_cell.angle_gamma   90.00
#
_symmetry.space_group_name_H-M   'P 1'
#
loop_
_entity.id
_entity.type
_entity.pdbx_description
1 polymer ?
#
loop_
_entity_poly.entity_id
_entity_poly.type
_entity_poly.pdbx_seq_one_letter_code
_entity_poly.pdbx_strand_id
1 'polypeptide(L)'
;MRDMNVILKTSEHTMGGSCITTDMEEFEKCVNDIEVTDLCSSGMFFTWSKNLKSVVPGVMKKLDRIMVNEELLNKFNNAHAVFLLYLTSDHSPSMIIFSSDEIRKKKSFKFMNYISDKLEFIEATANG
;
A
#
# COMPACT_ATOMS: atom_id res chain seq x y z
N MET A 1 7.01 -3.97 -2.93
CA MET A 1 5.71 -4.14 -2.26
C MET A 1 5.32 -5.59 -2.39
N ARG A 2 4.94 -6.25 -1.29
CA ARG A 2 4.43 -7.61 -1.30
C ARG A 2 3.40 -7.77 -0.18
N ASP A 3 2.38 -8.59 -0.44
CA ASP A 3 1.51 -9.15 0.59
C ASP A 3 2.23 -10.31 1.29
N MET A 4 2.51 -10.14 2.58
CA MET A 4 3.23 -11.10 3.40
C MET A 4 2.30 -12.12 4.06
N ASN A 5 0.98 -11.88 4.05
CA ASN A 5 -0.04 -12.68 4.77
C ASN A 5 0.20 -12.85 6.29
N VAL A 6 1.21 -12.17 6.85
CA VAL A 6 1.61 -12.24 8.26
C VAL A 6 1.87 -10.81 8.76
N ILE A 7 1.39 -10.51 9.98
CA ILE A 7 1.67 -9.24 10.68
C ILE A 7 3.04 -9.30 11.35
N LEU A 8 3.70 -8.17 11.55
CA LEU A 8 5.00 -8.12 12.23
C LEU A 8 4.83 -7.81 13.72
N LYS A 9 3.79 -7.03 14.07
CA LYS A 9 3.49 -6.61 15.45
C LYS A 9 2.03 -6.88 15.78
N THR A 10 1.75 -7.16 17.04
CA THR A 10 0.37 -7.40 17.52
C THR A 10 -0.54 -6.19 17.32
N SER A 11 0.01 -4.97 17.38
CA SER A 11 -0.71 -3.72 17.09
C SER A 11 -1.19 -3.58 15.64
N GLU A 12 -0.71 -4.44 14.74
CA GLU A 12 -1.08 -4.44 13.32
C GLU A 12 -2.29 -5.34 13.03
N HIS A 13 -3.07 -5.69 14.05
CA HIS A 13 -4.30 -6.47 13.95
C HIS A 13 -5.38 -5.91 14.87
N THR A 14 -6.53 -5.49 14.32
CA THR A 14 -7.59 -4.81 15.12
C THR A 14 -8.24 -5.67 16.20
N MET A 15 -8.31 -6.98 15.99
CA MET A 15 -8.85 -7.94 16.96
C MET A 15 -7.74 -8.82 17.57
N GLY A 16 -6.51 -8.34 17.54
CA GLY A 16 -5.33 -9.14 17.85
C GLY A 16 -5.12 -9.11 19.34
N GLY A 17 -5.15 -10.27 19.99
CA GLY A 17 -4.70 -10.36 21.37
C GLY A 17 -3.21 -10.00 21.48
N SER A 18 -2.71 -9.86 22.71
CA SER A 18 -1.28 -9.62 22.99
C SER A 18 -0.38 -10.82 22.70
N CYS A 19 -0.83 -11.78 21.88
CA CYS A 19 -0.16 -13.05 21.65
C CYS A 19 0.67 -12.98 20.37
N ILE A 20 1.96 -13.26 20.50
CA ILE A 20 2.89 -13.39 19.39
C ILE A 20 2.76 -14.83 18.85
N THR A 21 2.62 -14.99 17.54
CA THR A 21 2.57 -16.31 16.89
C THR A 21 3.94 -16.68 16.35
N THR A 22 4.20 -17.97 16.17
CA THR A 22 5.45 -18.46 15.56
C THR A 22 5.70 -17.84 14.19
N ASP A 23 4.67 -17.71 13.35
CA ASP A 23 4.79 -17.03 12.05
C ASP A 23 5.30 -15.58 12.17
N MET A 24 4.91 -14.86 13.24
CA MET A 24 5.39 -13.48 13.47
C MET A 24 6.87 -13.47 13.84
N GLU A 25 7.30 -14.40 14.70
CA GLU A 25 8.70 -14.52 15.13
C GLU A 25 9.61 -14.95 13.97
N GLU A 26 9.17 -15.92 13.18
CA GLU A 26 9.89 -16.36 11.98
C GLU A 26 9.98 -15.24 10.95
N PHE A 27 8.89 -14.47 10.78
CA PHE A 27 8.89 -13.34 9.86
C PHE A 27 9.83 -12.23 10.35
N GLU A 28 9.77 -11.85 11.62
CA GLU A 28 10.69 -10.86 12.21
C GLU A 28 12.15 -11.29 12.08
N LYS A 29 12.44 -12.56 12.38
CA LYS A 29 13.78 -13.12 12.20
C LYS A 29 14.24 -13.03 10.74
N CYS A 30 13.39 -13.43 9.79
CA CYS A 30 13.72 -13.35 8.36
C CYS A 30 14.00 -11.91 7.91
N VAL A 31 13.20 -10.94 8.36
CA VAL A 31 13.40 -9.51 8.06
C VAL A 31 14.75 -9.01 8.58
N ASN A 32 15.12 -9.42 9.80
CA ASN A 32 16.41 -9.08 10.39
C ASN A 32 17.58 -9.77 9.68
N ASP A 33 17.46 -11.06 9.36
CA ASP A 33 18.50 -11.87 8.72
C ASP A 33 18.85 -11.37 7.31
N ILE A 34 17.90 -10.75 6.59
CA ILE A 34 18.12 -10.16 5.26
C ILE A 34 18.36 -8.65 5.28
N GLU A 35 18.45 -8.04 6.47
CA GLU A 35 18.78 -6.63 6.69
C GLU A 35 17.88 -5.65 5.93
N VAL A 36 16.56 -5.92 5.94
CA VAL A 36 15.56 -5.01 5.38
C VAL A 36 14.66 -4.44 6.46
N THR A 37 14.08 -3.28 6.21
CA THR A 37 13.11 -2.64 7.10
C THR A 37 11.86 -2.24 6.34
N ASP A 38 10.74 -2.12 7.06
CA ASP A 38 9.49 -1.64 6.49
C ASP A 38 9.58 -0.12 6.26
N LEU A 39 9.46 0.30 4.99
CA LEU A 39 9.56 1.70 4.60
C LEU A 39 8.46 2.52 5.29
N CYS A 40 8.84 3.67 5.85
CA CYS A 40 7.91 4.61 6.45
C CYS A 40 6.73 4.90 5.50
N SER A 41 5.52 4.82 6.03
CA SER A 41 4.30 4.90 5.24
C SER A 41 3.29 5.90 5.82
N SER A 42 2.52 6.55 4.96
CA SER A 42 1.35 7.36 5.33
C SER A 42 0.06 6.81 4.73
N GLY A 43 -1.09 7.35 5.17
CA GLY A 43 -2.41 6.91 4.72
C GLY A 43 -2.96 5.76 5.55
N MET A 44 -3.43 4.70 4.90
CA MET A 44 -4.04 3.55 5.58
C MET A 44 -2.98 2.72 6.33
N PHE A 45 -3.14 2.60 7.66
CA PHE A 45 -2.24 1.79 8.48
C PHE A 45 -2.47 0.29 8.30
N PHE A 46 -3.73 -0.14 8.37
CA PHE A 46 -4.11 -1.49 7.97
C PHE A 46 -4.22 -1.53 6.46
N THR A 47 -3.64 -2.55 5.84
CA THR A 47 -3.60 -2.69 4.38
C THR A 47 -4.55 -3.76 3.88
N TRP A 48 -5.13 -4.57 4.77
CA TRP A 48 -6.14 -5.56 4.43
C TRP A 48 -7.34 -5.47 5.37
N SER A 49 -8.55 -5.65 4.83
CA SER A 49 -9.81 -5.68 5.58
C SER A 49 -10.73 -6.81 5.11
N LYS A 50 -11.15 -7.67 6.04
CA LYS A 50 -12.03 -8.81 5.74
C LYS A 50 -13.39 -8.38 5.16
N ASN A 51 -13.92 -7.24 5.61
CA ASN A 51 -15.29 -6.84 5.34
C ASN A 51 -15.37 -5.34 5.01
N LEU A 52 -15.00 -4.97 3.79
CA LEU A 52 -15.01 -3.56 3.35
C LEU A 52 -16.43 -2.96 3.22
N LYS A 53 -17.44 -3.80 2.97
CA LYS A 53 -18.83 -3.39 2.70
C LYS A 53 -19.75 -3.45 3.93
N SER A 54 -19.21 -3.84 5.08
CA SER A 54 -20.00 -4.00 6.30
C SER A 54 -20.13 -2.67 7.07
N VAL A 55 -21.29 -2.44 7.66
CA VAL A 55 -21.54 -1.29 8.57
C VAL A 55 -20.75 -1.45 9.88
N VAL A 56 -20.51 -2.70 10.30
CA VAL A 56 -19.68 -3.01 11.47
C VAL A 56 -18.23 -3.20 11.02
N PRO A 57 -17.24 -2.52 11.66
CA PRO A 57 -15.83 -2.70 11.34
C PRO A 57 -15.41 -4.16 11.47
N GLY A 58 -14.89 -4.74 10.40
CA GLY A 58 -14.36 -6.10 10.39
C GLY A 58 -12.94 -6.19 10.94
N VAL A 59 -12.37 -7.41 10.89
CA VAL A 59 -10.94 -7.63 11.14
C VAL A 59 -10.13 -6.89 10.08
N MET A 60 -9.17 -6.07 10.53
CA MET A 60 -8.20 -5.39 9.66
C MET A 60 -6.78 -5.75 10.09
N LYS A 61 -5.89 -5.87 9.12
CA LYS A 61 -4.50 -6.28 9.32
C LYS A 61 -3.54 -5.45 8.45
N LYS A 62 -2.29 -5.28 8.89
CA LYS A 62 -1.20 -4.78 8.03
C LYS A 62 -0.42 -5.94 7.43
N LEU A 63 -0.81 -6.35 6.22
CA LEU A 63 -0.25 -7.50 5.51
C LEU A 63 0.70 -7.10 4.37
N ASP A 64 0.48 -5.94 3.78
CA ASP A 64 1.25 -5.40 2.68
C ASP A 64 2.36 -4.51 3.23
N ARG A 65 3.59 -4.74 2.76
CA ARG A 65 4.77 -3.96 3.17
C ARG A 65 5.64 -3.59 2.00
N ILE A 66 6.43 -2.55 2.21
CA ILE A 66 7.46 -2.12 1.28
C ILE A 66 8.79 -2.26 2.01
N MET A 67 9.38 -3.45 1.92
CA MET A 67 10.66 -3.73 2.55
C MET A 67 11.79 -3.12 1.72
N VAL A 68 12.69 -2.38 2.39
CA VAL A 68 13.83 -1.69 1.78
C VAL A 68 15.09 -1.98 2.56
N ASN A 69 16.23 -2.05 1.88
CA ASN A 69 17.54 -2.14 2.51
C ASN A 69 18.11 -0.74 2.79
N GLU A 70 19.22 -0.70 3.53
CA GLU A 70 19.91 0.54 3.88
C GLU A 70 20.40 1.32 2.64
N GLU A 71 20.90 0.63 1.62
CA GLU A 71 21.41 1.25 0.39
C GLU A 71 20.31 2.09 -0.32
N LEU A 72 19.09 1.57 -0.40
CA LEU A 72 17.97 2.28 -1.01
C LEU A 72 17.57 3.51 -0.18
N LEU A 73 17.54 3.39 1.15
CA LEU A 73 17.26 4.50 2.05
C LEU A 73 18.31 5.61 1.92
N ASN A 74 19.59 5.25 1.83
CA ASN A 74 20.70 6.19 1.64
C ASN A 74 20.69 6.86 0.26
N LYS A 75 20.16 6.18 -0.76
CA LYS A 75 20.02 6.74 -2.10
C LYS A 75 18.82 7.68 -2.22
N PHE A 76 17.76 7.42 -1.45
CA PHE A 76 16.50 8.16 -1.49
C PHE A 76 16.04 8.53 -0.08
N ASN A 77 16.73 9.49 0.54
CA ASN A 77 16.53 9.85 1.96
C ASN A 77 15.10 10.25 2.33
N ASN A 78 14.28 10.67 1.36
CA ASN A 78 12.88 11.05 1.55
C ASN A 78 11.90 10.05 0.89
N ALA A 79 12.36 8.83 0.60
CA ALA A 79 11.49 7.77 0.12
C ALA A 79 10.45 7.41 1.19
N HIS A 80 9.20 7.28 0.78
CA HIS A 80 8.13 6.83 1.66
C HIS A 80 7.03 6.14 0.87
N ALA A 81 6.29 5.28 1.55
CA ALA A 81 5.11 4.63 1.01
C ALA A 81 3.85 5.48 1.30
N VAL A 82 2.85 5.36 0.44
CA VAL A 82 1.50 5.85 0.71
C VAL A 82 0.52 4.72 0.44
N PHE A 83 -0.24 4.34 1.46
CA PHE A 83 -1.35 3.39 1.35
C PHE A 83 -2.66 4.15 1.17
N LEU A 84 -3.31 3.92 0.04
CA LEU A 84 -4.50 4.64 -0.38
C LEU A 84 -5.78 4.05 0.25
N LEU A 85 -6.87 4.80 0.18
CA LEU A 85 -8.17 4.31 0.61
C LEU A 85 -8.53 3.01 -0.11
N TYR A 86 -9.15 2.09 0.63
CA TYR A 86 -9.78 0.93 0.04
C TYR A 86 -10.89 1.38 -0.91
N LEU A 87 -10.93 0.78 -2.10
CA LEU A 87 -11.98 1.05 -3.07
C LEU A 87 -12.80 -0.23 -3.29
N THR A 88 -12.31 -1.12 -4.15
CA THR A 88 -13.01 -2.34 -4.53
C THR A 88 -12.31 -3.61 -4.03
N SER A 89 -11.03 -3.51 -3.67
CA SER A 89 -10.21 -4.59 -3.13
C SER A 89 -10.28 -4.61 -1.60
N ASP A 90 -10.15 -5.80 -1.02
CA ASP A 90 -9.90 -5.98 0.41
C ASP A 90 -8.48 -5.56 0.79
N HIS A 91 -7.57 -5.40 -0.17
CA HIS A 91 -6.26 -4.77 0.00
C HIS A 91 -6.25 -3.27 -0.36
N SER A 92 -5.53 -2.49 0.42
CA SER A 92 -5.21 -1.08 0.16
C SER A 92 -4.13 -0.99 -0.92
N PRO A 93 -4.39 -0.28 -2.04
CA PRO A 93 -3.36 0.01 -3.02
C PRO A 93 -2.24 0.85 -2.39
N SER A 94 -0.99 0.60 -2.76
CA SER A 94 0.14 1.41 -2.29
C SER A 94 0.96 2.00 -3.43
N MET A 95 1.64 3.09 -3.14
CA MET A 95 2.66 3.67 -4.01
C MET A 95 3.92 4.01 -3.22
N ILE A 96 5.07 3.97 -3.89
CA ILE A 96 6.33 4.47 -3.36
C ILE A 96 6.58 5.83 -3.97
N ILE A 97 6.88 6.81 -3.13
CA ILE A 97 7.30 8.14 -3.55
C ILE A 97 8.80 8.24 -3.33
N PHE A 98 9.55 8.42 -4.42
CA PHE A 98 10.95 8.78 -4.37
C PHE A 98 11.07 10.30 -4.59
N SER A 99 11.65 11.00 -3.62
CA SER A 99 12.04 12.39 -3.84
C SER A 99 13.39 12.40 -4.54
N SER A 100 13.38 12.51 -5.86
CA SER A 100 14.58 12.87 -6.62
C SER A 100 14.55 14.37 -6.89
N ASP A 101 15.68 15.05 -6.72
CA ASP A 101 15.87 16.43 -7.19
C ASP A 101 15.87 16.54 -8.73
N GLU A 102 15.68 15.43 -9.46
CA GLU A 102 15.52 15.47 -10.91
C GLU A 102 14.24 16.20 -11.32
N ILE A 103 14.42 17.17 -12.20
CA ILE A 103 13.40 17.93 -12.92
C ILE A 103 12.28 16.97 -13.32
N ARG A 104 11.09 17.13 -12.73
CA ARG A 104 9.87 16.41 -13.14
C ARG A 104 9.68 16.60 -14.64
N LYS A 105 10.08 15.62 -15.45
CA LYS A 105 9.78 15.63 -16.90
C LYS A 105 8.27 15.76 -17.05
N LYS A 106 7.82 16.66 -17.92
CA LYS A 106 6.39 16.88 -18.21
C LYS A 106 5.80 15.54 -18.62
N LYS A 107 5.00 14.92 -17.75
CA LYS A 107 4.33 13.64 -18.05
C LYS A 107 3.22 13.93 -19.04
N SER A 108 3.18 13.19 -20.14
CA SER A 108 2.03 13.22 -21.04
C SER A 108 0.81 12.69 -20.29
N PHE A 109 -0.31 13.39 -20.40
CA PHE A 109 -1.59 12.88 -19.93
C PHE A 109 -1.91 11.59 -20.70
N LYS A 110 -2.22 10.52 -19.96
CA LYS A 110 -2.70 9.26 -20.55
C LYS A 110 -4.16 9.10 -20.17
N PHE A 111 -5.01 9.02 -21.19
CA PHE A 111 -6.43 8.71 -21.07
C PHE A 111 -6.64 7.22 -21.35
N MET A 112 -7.54 6.57 -20.62
CA MET A 112 -7.93 5.19 -20.91
C MET A 112 -8.96 5.20 -22.03
N ASN A 113 -8.55 4.83 -23.26
CA ASN A 113 -9.41 4.85 -24.44
C ASN A 113 -10.69 4.01 -24.28
N TYR A 114 -10.73 2.99 -23.40
CA TYR A 114 -11.98 2.26 -23.16
C TYR A 114 -13.13 3.16 -22.66
N ILE A 115 -12.82 4.29 -22.03
CA ILE A 115 -13.82 5.25 -21.56
C ILE A 115 -14.41 6.05 -22.75
N SER A 116 -13.66 6.24 -23.85
CA SER A 116 -14.16 7.02 -25.01
C SER A 116 -15.29 6.34 -25.76
N ASP A 117 -15.39 5.01 -25.66
CA ASP A 117 -16.40 4.24 -26.41
C ASP A 117 -17.73 4.16 -25.64
N LYS A 118 -17.81 4.71 -24.43
CA LYS A 118 -19.05 4.74 -23.65
C LYS A 118 -19.96 5.87 -24.14
N LEU A 119 -21.24 5.55 -24.36
CA LEU A 119 -22.27 6.50 -24.78
C LEU A 119 -22.31 7.76 -23.89
N GLU A 120 -22.23 7.57 -22.58
CA GLU A 120 -22.23 8.65 -21.57
C GLU A 120 -21.07 9.64 -21.76
N PHE A 121 -19.91 9.16 -22.21
CA PHE A 121 -18.73 9.99 -22.45
C PHE A 121 -18.87 10.78 -23.77
N ILE A 122 -19.43 10.16 -24.80
CA ILE A 122 -19.71 10.80 -26.10
C ILE A 122 -20.72 11.94 -25.90
N GLU A 123 -21.80 11.70 -25.16
CA GLU A 123 -22.81 12.73 -24.87
C GLU A 123 -22.23 13.90 -24.06
N ALA A 124 -21.38 13.62 -23.08
CA ALA A 124 -20.74 14.65 -22.25
C ALA A 124 -19.72 15.52 -23.02
N THR A 125 -19.12 14.98 -24.08
CA THR A 125 -18.12 15.68 -24.90
C THR A 125 -18.70 16.34 -26.16
N ALA A 126 -19.90 15.94 -26.58
CA ALA A 126 -20.61 16.50 -27.75
C ALA A 126 -21.16 17.93 -27.54
N ASN A 127 -21.20 18.42 -26.30
CA ASN A 127 -21.73 19.74 -25.94
C ASN A 127 -20.65 20.77 -25.54
N GLY A 128 -19.38 20.50 -25.87
CA GLY A 128 -18.22 21.34 -25.55
C GLY A 128 -17.73 22.21 -26.69
#